data_AF-J6ELU0-F1
#
_entry.id   AF-J6ELU0-F1
#
_cell.length_a   1.000
_cell.length_b   1.000
_cell.length_c   1.000
_cell.angle_alpha   90.00
_cell.angle_beta   90.00
_cell.angle_gamma   90.00
#
_symmetry.space_group_name_H-M   'P 1'
#
loop_
_entity.id
_entity.type
_entity.pdbx_description
1 polymer ?
#
loop_
_entity_poly.entity_id
_entity_poly.type
_entity_poly.pdbx_seq_one_letter_code
_entity_poly.pdbx_strand_id
1 'polypeptide(L)'
;MISYEFRTCIPKESDICSNASSTEGNELYLQATHFSNTILLQIRLNGEMDSTYEVSLKGLNPLLDVDAVPLAGNLENTGDDLDDEEEEFARDHLSDYQVVTKLGDSTDPKAPVVCIQVAELYRRVLLPEMNSVMIQGNVQLSLLITMSSKIWKPSREKNGDDFGKLVFLLKCIKDMYAK
;
A
#
# COMPACT_ATOMS: atom_id res chain seq x y z
N MET A 1 -9.40 2.50 20.32
CA MET A 1 -8.69 1.56 19.44
C MET A 1 -9.71 1.05 18.44
N ILE A 2 -9.48 1.27 17.15
CA ILE A 2 -10.36 0.81 16.07
C ILE A 2 -9.56 -0.22 15.26
N SER A 3 -10.18 -1.38 15.00
CA SER A 3 -9.60 -2.46 14.22
C SER A 3 -10.44 -2.71 12.98
N TYR A 4 -9.77 -2.97 11.88
CA TYR A 4 -10.37 -3.31 10.59
C TYR A 4 -9.76 -4.63 10.12
N GLU A 5 -10.55 -5.47 9.44
CA GLU A 5 -10.06 -6.73 8.89
C GLU A 5 -10.72 -7.05 7.55
N PHE A 6 -9.99 -7.79 6.71
CA PHE A 6 -10.47 -8.24 5.41
C PHE A 6 -9.84 -9.60 5.08
N ARG A 7 -10.63 -10.52 4.53
CA ARG A 7 -10.17 -11.86 4.13
C ARG A 7 -10.51 -12.12 2.68
N THR A 8 -9.55 -12.64 1.92
CA THR A 8 -9.74 -13.03 0.53
C THR A 8 -8.75 -14.13 0.13
N CYS A 9 -8.74 -14.54 -1.13
CA CYS A 9 -7.73 -15.41 -1.72
C CYS A 9 -6.99 -14.66 -2.83
N ILE A 10 -5.68 -14.87 -2.96
CA ILE A 10 -4.92 -14.34 -4.09
C ILE A 10 -5.44 -15.01 -5.37
N PRO A 11 -5.86 -14.26 -6.40
CA PRO A 11 -6.37 -14.82 -7.64
C PRO A 11 -5.31 -15.69 -8.31
N LYS A 12 -5.70 -16.90 -8.75
CA LYS A 12 -4.87 -17.73 -9.64
C LYS A 12 -5.14 -17.27 -11.07
N GLU A 13 -4.10 -17.09 -11.89
CA GLU A 13 -4.24 -16.77 -13.32
C GLU A 13 -5.05 -17.82 -14.11
N SER A 14 -5.38 -18.97 -13.52
CA SER A 14 -6.08 -20.10 -14.16
C SER A 14 -7.63 -20.07 -14.04
N ASP A 15 -8.23 -19.10 -13.35
CA ASP A 15 -9.66 -19.15 -13.04
C ASP A 15 -10.57 -18.53 -14.14
N ILE A 16 -10.39 -18.98 -15.39
CA ILE A 16 -11.40 -18.79 -16.46
C ILE A 16 -12.29 -20.02 -16.64
N CYS A 17 -11.90 -21.21 -16.17
CA CYS A 17 -12.74 -22.40 -16.28
C CYS A 17 -12.45 -23.42 -15.16
N SER A 18 -13.14 -23.35 -14.03
CA SER A 18 -13.63 -24.55 -13.32
C SER A 18 -14.39 -24.20 -12.04
N ASN A 19 -15.67 -24.57 -12.02
CA ASN A 19 -16.41 -24.80 -10.79
C ASN A 19 -15.85 -26.07 -10.12
N ALA A 20 -14.81 -25.93 -9.31
CA ALA A 20 -14.31 -26.99 -8.46
C ALA A 20 -13.79 -26.40 -7.14
N SER A 21 -14.47 -26.76 -6.05
CA SER A 21 -14.11 -26.47 -4.66
C SER A 21 -12.77 -27.14 -4.29
N SER A 22 -11.66 -26.53 -4.68
CA SER A 22 -10.35 -26.83 -4.11
C SER A 22 -9.95 -25.67 -3.20
N THR A 23 -10.16 -25.86 -1.90
CA THR A 23 -9.76 -24.95 -0.81
C THR A 23 -8.23 -24.98 -0.60
N GLU A 24 -7.46 -24.97 -1.68
CA GLU A 24 -6.01 -24.70 -1.68
C GLU A 24 -5.77 -23.32 -2.29
N GLY A 25 -6.54 -22.35 -1.81
CA GLY A 25 -6.34 -20.93 -2.11
C GLY A 25 -5.21 -20.39 -1.23
N ASN A 26 -4.36 -19.54 -1.80
CA ASN A 26 -3.44 -18.72 -1.02
C ASN A 26 -4.29 -17.66 -0.28
N GLU A 27 -4.74 -18.00 0.92
CA GLU A 27 -5.56 -17.12 1.76
C GLU A 27 -4.76 -15.86 2.12
N LEU A 28 -5.31 -14.70 1.80
CA LEU A 28 -4.79 -13.41 2.18
C LEU A 28 -5.68 -12.83 3.28
N TYR A 29 -5.08 -12.62 4.45
CA TYR A 29 -5.74 -11.98 5.59
C TYR A 29 -5.09 -10.63 5.87
N LEU A 30 -5.91 -9.58 5.90
CA LEU A 30 -5.51 -8.22 6.22
C LEU A 30 -6.13 -7.80 7.55
N GLN A 31 -5.36 -7.12 8.38
CA GLN A 31 -5.85 -6.48 9.59
C GLN A 31 -5.12 -5.16 9.82
N ALA A 32 -5.83 -4.09 10.11
CA ALA A 32 -5.24 -2.83 10.55
C ALA A 32 -5.73 -2.43 11.95
N THR A 33 -4.82 -1.95 12.79
CA THR A 33 -5.13 -1.33 14.08
C THR A 33 -4.57 0.08 14.11
N HIS A 34 -5.43 1.06 14.37
CA HIS A 34 -5.06 2.47 14.39
C HIS A 34 -4.78 2.94 15.81
N PHE A 35 -3.59 3.49 16.02
CA PHE A 35 -3.17 4.22 17.21
C PHE A 35 -3.05 5.71 16.90
N SER A 36 -2.91 6.54 17.93
CA SER A 36 -2.80 7.99 17.76
C SER A 36 -1.55 8.42 16.97
N ASN A 37 -0.47 7.64 17.02
CA ASN A 37 0.83 7.96 16.41
C ASN A 37 1.24 7.00 15.29
N THR A 38 0.58 5.84 15.16
CA THR A 38 0.96 4.83 14.19
C THR A 38 -0.22 3.95 13.76
N ILE A 39 -0.14 3.43 12.54
CA ILE A 39 -1.04 2.38 12.06
C ILE A 39 -0.23 1.09 11.99
N LEU A 40 -0.76 0.03 12.61
CA LEU A 40 -0.22 -1.32 12.48
C LEU A 40 -1.02 -2.08 11.42
N LEU A 41 -0.39 -2.45 10.31
CA LEU A 41 -0.98 -3.25 9.25
C LEU A 41 -0.37 -4.65 9.24
N GLN A 42 -1.21 -5.66 9.27
CA GLN A 42 -0.85 -7.07 9.12
C GLN A 42 -1.33 -7.59 7.76
N ILE A 43 -0.44 -8.24 7.03
CA ILE A 43 -0.70 -8.83 5.71
C ILE A 43 -0.23 -10.29 5.76
N ARG A 44 -1.15 -11.19 6.08
CA ARG A 44 -0.83 -12.61 6.29
C ARG A 44 -1.15 -13.42 5.06
N LEU A 45 -0.26 -14.33 4.71
CA LEU A 45 -0.47 -15.32 3.65
C LEU A 45 -0.57 -16.69 4.30
N ASN A 46 -1.72 -17.37 4.17
CA ASN A 46 -2.01 -18.65 4.84
C ASN A 46 -1.71 -18.59 6.36
N GLY A 47 -2.05 -17.46 6.99
CA GLY A 47 -1.79 -17.20 8.41
C GLY A 47 -0.35 -16.81 8.77
N GLU A 48 0.60 -16.94 7.84
CA GLU A 48 2.02 -16.62 8.08
C GLU A 48 2.34 -15.15 7.92
N MET A 49 3.37 -14.70 8.64
CA MET A 49 3.91 -13.35 8.62
C MET A 49 5.36 -13.40 9.12
N ASP A 50 6.33 -12.96 8.31
CA ASP A 50 7.76 -13.20 8.57
C ASP A 50 8.64 -11.95 8.42
N SER A 51 8.08 -10.82 7.97
CA SER A 51 8.80 -9.58 7.69
C SER A 51 8.07 -8.37 8.28
N THR A 52 8.81 -7.41 8.82
CA THR A 52 8.29 -6.17 9.42
C THR A 52 9.05 -4.97 8.90
N TYR A 53 8.32 -3.94 8.45
CA TYR A 53 8.86 -2.70 7.92
C TYR A 53 8.18 -1.51 8.61
N GLU A 54 8.97 -0.54 9.05
CA GLU A 54 8.48 0.76 9.49
C GLU A 54 8.61 1.76 8.35
N VAL A 55 7.54 2.49 8.05
CA VAL A 55 7.47 3.49 6.98
C VAL A 55 7.10 4.82 7.59
N SER A 56 7.98 5.81 7.44
CA SER A 56 7.79 7.15 7.98
C SER A 56 8.13 8.21 6.93
N LEU A 57 7.43 9.34 6.93
CA LEU A 57 7.77 10.47 6.07
C LEU A 57 9.11 11.10 6.49
N LYS A 58 9.95 11.41 5.51
CA LYS A 58 11.14 12.27 5.66
C LYS A 58 10.77 13.72 5.29
N GLY A 59 11.24 14.67 6.07
CA GLY A 59 11.07 16.11 5.78
C GLY A 59 9.86 16.76 6.45
N LEU A 60 9.68 18.06 6.20
CA LEU A 60 8.75 18.96 6.93
C LEU A 60 7.45 19.30 6.18
N ASN A 61 7.17 18.69 5.02
CA ASN A 61 5.99 19.05 4.21
C ASN A 61 4.97 17.91 4.02
N PRO A 62 4.18 17.56 5.05
CA PRO A 62 3.10 16.58 4.92
C PRO A 62 1.82 17.12 4.25
N LEU A 63 1.71 18.44 3.98
CA LEU A 63 0.43 19.07 3.62
C LEU A 63 0.40 19.86 2.29
N LEU A 64 1.51 19.96 1.54
CA LEU A 64 1.54 20.84 0.36
C LEU A 64 1.06 20.21 -0.97
N ASP A 65 0.92 18.88 -1.07
CA ASP A 65 0.50 18.21 -2.32
C ASP A 65 -0.58 17.16 -2.04
N VAL A 66 -1.77 17.57 -1.61
CA VAL A 66 -2.95 16.68 -1.65
C VAL A 66 -3.58 16.69 -3.06
N ASP A 67 -3.34 17.75 -3.82
CA ASP A 67 -3.85 17.91 -5.18
C ASP A 67 -2.70 17.90 -6.19
N ALA A 68 -2.37 16.71 -6.71
CA ALA A 68 -1.96 16.45 -8.09
C ALA A 68 -1.27 15.08 -8.20
N VAL A 69 -1.55 14.35 -9.29
CA VAL A 69 -0.94 13.09 -9.72
C VAL A 69 -1.57 11.80 -9.16
N PRO A 70 -2.13 10.93 -10.03
CA PRO A 70 -2.69 9.63 -9.65
C PRO A 70 -1.61 8.63 -9.20
N LEU A 71 -1.98 7.77 -8.24
CA LEU A 71 -1.16 6.68 -7.65
C LEU A 71 -0.60 5.67 -8.68
N ALA A 72 -1.17 5.64 -9.88
CA ALA A 72 -0.67 4.88 -11.02
C ALA A 72 -0.59 5.84 -12.19
N GLY A 73 0.64 6.12 -12.65
CA GLY A 73 0.91 7.12 -13.66
C GLY A 73 -0.01 6.99 -14.87
N ASN A 74 -0.81 8.03 -15.07
CA ASN A 74 -1.40 8.41 -16.34
C ASN A 74 -1.61 9.93 -16.28
N LEU A 75 -0.68 10.66 -16.88
CA LEU A 75 -0.84 12.07 -17.19
C LEU A 75 -1.49 12.14 -18.58
N GLU A 76 -2.80 11.87 -18.67
CA GLU A 76 -3.56 12.26 -19.86
C GLU A 76 -4.08 13.68 -19.64
N ASN A 77 -3.31 14.58 -20.26
CA ASN A 77 -3.51 16.00 -20.43
C ASN A 77 -4.96 16.35 -20.80
N THR A 78 -5.69 17.05 -19.92
CA THR A 78 -6.96 17.70 -20.28
C THR A 78 -7.12 19.01 -19.50
N GLY A 79 -6.91 20.14 -20.18
CA GLY A 79 -7.38 21.44 -19.70
C GLY A 79 -6.46 22.59 -20.09
N ASP A 80 -6.89 23.35 -21.10
CA ASP A 80 -6.26 24.50 -21.73
C ASP A 80 -5.74 25.61 -20.80
N ASP A 81 -4.75 26.31 -21.37
CA ASP A 81 -4.39 27.72 -21.17
C ASP A 81 -4.02 28.14 -19.74
N LEU A 82 -2.72 28.28 -19.50
CA LEU A 82 -2.10 29.55 -19.12
C LEU A 82 -0.56 29.41 -19.23
N ASP A 83 0.04 30.33 -19.97
CA ASP A 83 1.48 30.54 -20.08
C ASP A 83 2.12 30.68 -18.69
N ASP A 84 2.97 29.74 -18.29
CA ASP A 84 4.08 30.00 -17.36
C ASP A 84 5.20 28.99 -17.60
N GLU A 85 6.36 29.50 -17.99
CA GLU A 85 7.62 28.79 -18.21
C GLU A 85 8.29 28.36 -16.88
N GLU A 86 7.56 27.71 -15.98
CA GLU A 86 8.18 27.01 -14.85
C GLU A 86 8.22 25.51 -15.15
N GLU A 87 9.43 24.96 -15.20
CA GLU A 87 9.70 23.53 -15.12
C GLU A 87 8.73 22.88 -14.13
N GLU A 88 7.74 22.13 -14.64
CA GLU A 88 6.95 21.21 -13.84
C GLU A 88 7.93 20.14 -13.33
N PHE A 89 8.64 20.48 -12.25
CA PHE A 89 9.62 19.63 -11.63
C PHE A 89 8.85 18.40 -11.17
N ALA A 90 9.00 17.30 -11.89
CA ALA A 90 8.39 16.03 -11.53
C ALA A 90 8.89 15.66 -10.13
N ARG A 91 8.09 15.97 -9.11
CA ARG A 91 8.46 15.79 -7.72
C ARG A 91 8.47 14.29 -7.44
N ASP A 92 9.63 13.75 -7.13
CA ASP A 92 9.77 12.35 -6.78
C ASP A 92 9.26 12.07 -5.36
N HIS A 93 7.98 11.70 -5.27
CA HIS A 93 7.33 11.34 -4.01
C HIS A 93 7.87 10.05 -3.37
N LEU A 94 8.61 9.21 -4.10
CA LEU A 94 9.22 8.02 -3.49
C LEU A 94 10.35 8.40 -2.52
N SER A 95 11.00 9.54 -2.76
CA SER A 95 12.08 10.07 -1.91
C SER A 95 11.57 10.68 -0.60
N ASP A 96 10.27 10.96 -0.49
CA ASP A 96 9.62 11.52 0.70
C ASP A 96 9.46 10.51 1.83
N TYR A 97 9.75 9.22 1.60
CA TYR A 97 9.57 8.15 2.59
C TYR A 97 10.89 7.52 3.04
N GLN A 98 10.93 7.12 4.31
CA GLN A 98 11.94 6.24 4.87
C GLN A 98 11.31 4.88 5.15
N VAL A 99 11.87 3.83 4.57
CA VAL A 99 11.51 2.45 4.89
C VAL A 99 12.65 1.84 5.72
N VAL A 100 12.34 1.39 6.94
CA VAL A 100 13.27 0.73 7.85
C VAL A 100 12.81 -0.70 8.10
N THR A 101 13.61 -1.67 7.64
CA THR A 101 13.37 -3.09 7.93
C THR A 101 13.64 -3.37 9.41
N LYS A 102 12.61 -3.83 10.13
CA LYS A 102 12.72 -4.27 11.53
C LYS A 102 12.96 -5.77 11.65
N LEU A 103 12.39 -6.54 10.72
CA LEU A 103 12.50 -7.99 10.63
C LEU A 103 12.38 -8.43 9.16
N GLY A 104 13.14 -9.43 8.72
CA GLY A 104 13.10 -9.95 7.35
C GLY A 104 14.31 -9.53 6.52
N ASP A 105 14.19 -9.64 5.20
CA ASP A 105 15.24 -9.31 4.24
C ASP A 105 15.28 -7.80 3.97
N SER A 106 16.34 -7.12 4.40
CA SER A 106 16.53 -5.68 4.17
C SER A 106 17.09 -5.34 2.79
N THR A 107 17.42 -6.34 1.97
CA THR A 107 18.02 -6.15 0.64
C THR A 107 17.03 -6.38 -0.51
N ASP A 108 15.79 -6.79 -0.21
CA ASP A 108 14.74 -6.95 -1.21
C ASP A 108 14.34 -5.59 -1.82
N PRO A 109 14.59 -5.35 -3.12
CA PRO A 109 14.23 -4.09 -3.76
C PRO A 109 12.72 -3.88 -3.88
N LYS A 110 11.90 -4.93 -3.76
CA LYS A 110 10.43 -4.84 -3.86
C LYS A 110 9.81 -4.29 -2.59
N ALA A 111 10.38 -4.62 -1.43
CA ALA A 111 9.81 -4.26 -0.14
C ALA A 111 9.61 -2.73 0.03
N PRO A 112 10.60 -1.86 -0.28
CA PRO A 112 10.39 -0.42 -0.22
C PRO A 112 9.28 0.09 -1.15
N VAL A 113 9.20 -0.42 -2.38
CA VAL A 113 8.16 -0.04 -3.35
C VAL A 113 6.78 -0.35 -2.81
N VAL A 114 6.56 -1.58 -2.34
CA VAL A 114 5.29 -2.01 -1.75
C VAL A 114 4.94 -1.15 -0.52
N CYS A 115 5.91 -0.94 0.38
CA CYS A 115 5.73 -0.18 1.60
C CYS A 115 5.32 1.27 1.34
N ILE A 116 5.96 1.94 0.38
CA ILE A 116 5.67 3.32 0.01
C ILE A 116 4.28 3.43 -0.63
N GLN A 117 3.94 2.51 -1.55
CA GLN A 117 2.63 2.51 -2.21
C GLN A 117 1.48 2.28 -1.22
N VAL A 118 1.68 1.41 -0.22
CA VAL A 118 0.72 1.26 0.89
C VAL A 118 0.64 2.55 1.71
N ALA A 119 1.77 3.18 2.04
CA ALA A 119 1.77 4.42 2.81
C ALA A 119 1.04 5.57 2.07
N GLU A 120 1.19 5.66 0.75
CA GLU A 120 0.49 6.63 -0.09
C GLU A 120 -1.01 6.35 -0.16
N LEU A 121 -1.43 5.08 -0.26
CA LEU A 121 -2.85 4.72 -0.17
C LEU A 121 -3.47 5.20 1.15
N TYR A 122 -2.77 5.02 2.28
CA TYR A 122 -3.24 5.55 3.56
C TYR A 122 -3.34 7.07 3.55
N ARG A 123 -2.28 7.75 3.11
CA ARG A 123 -2.18 9.21 3.13
C ARG A 123 -3.21 9.89 2.22
N ARG A 124 -3.33 9.45 0.97
CA ARG A 124 -4.13 10.15 -0.06
C ARG A 124 -5.58 9.70 -0.14
N VAL A 125 -5.88 8.46 0.26
CA VAL A 125 -7.22 7.87 0.04
C VAL A 125 -7.91 7.57 1.36
N LEU A 126 -7.31 6.73 2.20
CA LEU A 126 -8.01 6.17 3.36
C LEU A 126 -8.21 7.18 4.49
N LEU A 127 -7.18 7.96 4.83
CA LEU A 127 -7.26 8.92 5.93
C LEU A 127 -8.23 10.09 5.63
N PRO A 128 -8.24 10.68 4.43
CA PRO A 128 -9.25 11.68 4.07
C PRO A 128 -10.69 11.13 4.11
N GLU A 129 -10.92 9.93 3.59
CA GLU A 129 -12.26 9.30 3.56
C GLU A 129 -12.81 9.00 4.97
N MET A 130 -11.95 8.75 5.96
CA MET A 130 -12.36 8.42 7.33
C MET A 130 -12.91 9.60 8.13
N ASN A 131 -12.80 10.83 7.62
CA ASN A 131 -13.47 12.05 8.11
C ASN A 131 -13.48 12.26 9.64
N SER A 132 -12.46 11.74 10.34
CA SER A 132 -12.46 11.67 11.80
C SER A 132 -11.44 12.63 12.37
N VAL A 133 -11.95 13.47 13.26
CA VAL A 133 -11.37 14.36 14.29
C VAL A 133 -9.97 14.01 14.85
N MET A 134 -9.39 12.86 14.53
CA MET A 134 -8.03 12.46 14.90
C MET A 134 -6.90 13.10 14.07
N ILE A 135 -7.19 13.70 12.91
CA ILE A 135 -6.19 14.34 12.02
C ILE A 135 -6.18 15.88 12.19
N GLN A 136 -6.52 16.39 13.38
CA GLN A 136 -6.33 17.82 13.70
C GLN A 136 -4.95 18.13 14.28
N GLY A 137 -4.13 17.11 14.55
CA GLY A 137 -2.73 17.28 14.85
C GLY A 137 -1.90 17.01 13.61
N ASN A 138 -0.83 17.80 13.44
CA ASN A 138 0.28 17.61 12.48
C ASN A 138 1.03 16.28 12.72
N VAL A 139 0.30 15.16 12.79
CA VAL A 139 0.84 13.86 13.16
C VAL A 139 1.43 13.26 11.91
N GLN A 140 2.76 13.27 11.87
CA GLN A 140 3.59 12.45 11.00
C GLN A 140 3.23 10.98 11.27
N LEU A 141 2.21 10.46 10.59
CA LEU A 141 1.70 9.11 10.80
C LEU A 141 2.76 8.11 10.33
N SER A 142 3.31 7.36 11.29
CA SER A 142 4.20 6.23 11.02
C SER A 142 3.37 4.98 10.73
N LEU A 143 3.72 4.22 9.71
CA LEU A 143 3.05 2.98 9.34
C LEU A 143 3.98 1.80 9.62
N LEU A 144 3.53 0.85 10.45
CA LEU A 144 4.23 -0.39 10.72
C LEU A 144 3.55 -1.53 9.95
N ILE A 145 4.21 -2.03 8.91
CA ILE A 145 3.70 -3.09 8.04
C ILE A 145 4.37 -4.39 8.44
N THR A 146 3.58 -5.39 8.79
CA THR A 146 4.07 -6.74 9.03
C THR A 146 3.43 -7.68 8.02
N MET A 147 4.23 -8.36 7.21
CA MET A 147 3.74 -9.13 6.07
C MET A 147 4.51 -10.44 5.83
N SER A 148 3.91 -11.33 5.05
CA SER A 148 4.60 -12.52 4.53
C SER A 148 5.44 -12.19 3.30
N SER A 149 6.75 -12.44 3.36
CA SER A 149 7.69 -12.32 2.25
C SER A 149 7.33 -13.22 1.07
N LYS A 150 6.61 -14.32 1.34
CA LYS A 150 6.20 -15.32 0.33
C LYS A 150 5.26 -14.75 -0.73
N ILE A 151 4.60 -13.61 -0.47
CA ILE A 151 3.74 -12.92 -1.46
C ILE A 151 4.56 -12.48 -2.69
N TRP A 152 5.77 -12.00 -2.46
CA TRP A 152 6.63 -11.34 -3.47
C TRP A 152 7.72 -12.25 -4.05
N LYS A 153 7.89 -13.45 -3.46
CA LYS A 153 8.85 -14.43 -3.97
C LYS A 153 8.39 -14.95 -5.35
N PRO A 154 9.30 -15.06 -6.32
CA PRO A 154 8.97 -15.66 -7.61
C PRO A 154 8.51 -17.11 -7.38
N SER A 155 7.35 -17.45 -7.92
CA SER A 155 6.96 -18.86 -8.03
C SER A 155 7.88 -19.52 -9.04
N ARG A 156 8.24 -20.78 -8.81
CA ARG A 156 9.17 -21.54 -9.66
C ARG A 156 8.75 -21.65 -11.12
N GLU A 157 7.49 -21.35 -11.44
CA GLU A 157 6.88 -21.68 -12.73
C GLU A 157 6.60 -20.48 -13.65
N LYS A 158 6.65 -19.22 -13.17
CA LYS A 158 6.41 -18.03 -14.00
C LYS A 158 7.08 -16.79 -13.42
N ASN A 159 7.51 -15.87 -14.29
CA ASN A 159 7.74 -14.48 -13.91
C ASN A 159 6.43 -13.96 -13.33
N GLY A 160 6.38 -13.80 -12.01
CA GLY A 160 5.17 -13.41 -11.30
C GLY A 160 4.76 -11.99 -11.71
N ASP A 161 3.48 -11.77 -11.95
CA ASP A 161 2.89 -10.44 -12.11
C ASP A 161 2.92 -9.69 -10.76
N ASP A 162 4.09 -9.16 -10.41
CA ASP A 162 4.31 -8.44 -9.16
C ASP A 162 3.49 -7.14 -9.10
N PHE A 163 3.27 -6.50 -10.25
CA PHE A 163 2.45 -5.30 -10.33
C PHE A 163 0.97 -5.62 -10.08
N GLY A 164 0.42 -6.63 -10.74
CA GLY A 164 -0.95 -7.08 -10.50
C GLY A 164 -1.18 -7.52 -9.06
N LYS A 165 -0.21 -8.22 -8.44
CA LYS A 165 -0.25 -8.54 -7.00
C LYS A 165 -0.26 -7.30 -6.12
N LEU A 166 0.53 -6.27 -6.44
CA LEU A 166 0.55 -5.01 -5.71
C LEU A 166 -0.79 -4.29 -5.82
N VAL A 167 -1.33 -4.14 -7.03
CA VAL A 167 -2.64 -3.51 -7.26
C VAL A 167 -3.74 -4.27 -6.52
N PHE A 168 -3.71 -5.61 -6.57
CA PHE A 168 -4.64 -6.45 -5.82
C PHE A 168 -4.54 -6.21 -4.32
N LEU A 169 -3.33 -6.19 -3.76
CA LEU A 169 -3.10 -5.90 -2.34
C LEU A 169 -3.64 -4.53 -1.95
N LEU A 170 -3.34 -3.48 -2.72
CA LEU A 170 -3.82 -2.12 -2.46
C LEU A 170 -5.35 -2.06 -2.51
N LYS A 171 -5.97 -2.74 -3.48
CA LYS A 171 -7.44 -2.87 -3.54
C LYS A 171 -7.99 -3.55 -2.29
N CYS A 172 -7.40 -4.66 -1.84
CA CYS A 172 -7.87 -5.34 -0.63
C CYS A 172 -7.71 -4.49 0.64
N ILE A 173 -6.62 -3.72 0.75
CA ILE A 173 -6.43 -2.77 1.85
C ILE A 173 -7.51 -1.69 1.79
N LYS A 174 -7.88 -1.19 0.61
CA LYS A 174 -8.98 -0.24 0.46
C LYS A 174 -10.33 -0.84 0.82
N ASP A 175 -10.64 -2.02 0.29
CA ASP A 175 -11.90 -2.74 0.52
C ASP A 175 -12.10 -3.09 2.00
N MET A 176 -11.03 -3.23 2.79
CA MET A 176 -11.08 -3.41 4.25
C MET A 176 -11.80 -2.26 5.00
N TYR A 177 -11.87 -1.07 4.40
CA TYR A 177 -12.55 0.10 4.97
C TYR A 177 -13.86 0.44 4.28
N ALA A 178 -14.18 -0.22 3.15
CA ALA A 178 -15.45 -0.08 2.48
C ALA A 178 -16.55 -0.76 3.33
N LYS A 179 -17.50 0.03 3.83
CA LYS A 179 -18.70 -0.47 4.52
C LYS A 179 -19.78 -0.89 3.53
#